data_AF-W0IX49-F1
#
_entry.id   AF-W0IX49-F1
#
_cell.length_a   1.000
_cell.length_b   1.000
_cell.length_c   1.000
_cell.angle_alpha   90.00
_cell.angle_beta   90.00
_cell.angle_gamma   90.00
#
_symmetry.space_group_name_H-M   'P 1'
#
loop_
_entity.id
_entity.type
_entity.pdbx_description
1 polymer ?
#
loop_
_entity_poly.entity_id
_entity_poly.type
_entity_poly.pdbx_seq_one_letter_code
_entity_poly.pdbx_strand_id
1 'polypeptide(L)'
;MLLRSSHRPRLFPPEKRQWNRLVDIVRNAAPPKMPPGILAALALFPLAGCTRAPSPTAPPMPPSFPAPPPASAASVPGFRQEIFPWILENCTWCHKPGTPSNAGIFLETHAQIKAAADDGSLIASILEPDPEKTMPPVARGLDPVPPAMLLQLQLWIDAGAPEN
;
A
#
# COMPACT_ATOMS: atom_id res chain seq x y z
N MET A 1 -12.61 23.86 -39.35
CA MET A 1 -11.53 23.96 -38.35
C MET A 1 -11.95 23.18 -37.11
N LEU A 2 -11.56 21.91 -37.01
CA LEU A 2 -11.79 21.09 -35.81
C LEU A 2 -10.57 21.27 -34.90
N LEU A 3 -10.70 22.08 -33.85
CA LEU A 3 -9.68 22.15 -32.80
C LEU A 3 -9.68 20.81 -32.05
N ARG A 4 -8.70 19.97 -32.38
CA ARG A 4 -8.37 18.76 -31.65
C ARG A 4 -7.84 19.18 -30.28
N SER A 5 -8.75 19.33 -29.32
CA SER A 5 -8.42 19.56 -27.92
C SER A 5 -7.52 18.41 -27.47
N SER A 6 -6.24 18.71 -27.38
CA SER A 6 -5.23 17.78 -26.94
C SER A 6 -5.30 17.80 -25.42
N HIS A 7 -6.23 17.02 -24.85
CA HIS A 7 -6.17 16.65 -23.45
C HIS A 7 -4.89 15.85 -23.24
N ARG A 8 -3.78 16.55 -23.01
CA ARG A 8 -2.67 15.98 -22.26
C ARG A 8 -3.26 15.71 -20.87
N PRO A 9 -3.34 14.46 -20.41
CA PRO A 9 -3.60 14.23 -18.99
C PRO A 9 -2.56 15.07 -18.24
N ARG A 10 -3.01 15.93 -17.34
CA ARG A 10 -2.09 16.57 -16.41
C ARG A 10 -1.55 15.44 -15.55
N LEU A 11 -0.47 14.82 -16.00
CA LEU A 11 0.50 14.23 -15.10
C LEU A 11 0.90 15.41 -14.22
N PHE A 12 0.29 15.55 -13.04
CA PHE A 12 0.77 16.50 -12.05
C PHE A 12 2.06 15.88 -11.53
N PRO A 13 3.25 16.34 -11.97
CA PRO A 13 4.46 15.88 -11.31
C PRO A 13 4.31 16.24 -9.83
N PRO A 14 4.68 15.34 -8.90
CA PRO A 14 4.67 15.68 -7.48
C PRO A 14 5.46 16.98 -7.29
N GLU A 15 4.94 17.88 -6.44
CA GLU A 15 5.68 19.09 -6.09
C GLU A 15 7.10 18.70 -5.66
N LYS A 16 8.13 19.48 -5.99
CA LYS A 16 9.53 19.10 -5.73
C LYS A 16 9.77 18.63 -4.29
N ARG A 17 9.06 19.23 -3.33
CA ARG A 17 9.08 18.82 -1.92
C ARG A 17 8.46 17.43 -1.68
N GLN A 18 7.32 17.15 -2.29
CA GLN A 18 6.64 15.86 -2.23
C GLN A 18 7.52 14.75 -2.82
N TRP A 19 8.14 15.02 -3.98
CA TRP A 19 9.08 14.08 -4.61
C TRP A 19 10.30 13.79 -3.73
N ASN A 20 10.93 14.82 -3.17
CA ASN A 20 12.07 14.64 -2.29
C ASN A 20 11.70 13.78 -1.07
N ARG A 21 10.51 14.04 -0.49
CA ARG A 21 10.02 13.25 0.64
C ARG A 21 9.78 11.78 0.29
N LEU A 22 9.20 11.51 -0.88
CA LEU A 22 9.03 10.14 -1.38
C LEU A 22 10.38 9.43 -1.50
N VAL A 23 11.35 10.10 -2.15
CA VAL A 23 12.71 9.56 -2.32
C VAL A 23 13.38 9.30 -0.97
N ASP A 24 13.22 10.20 0.00
CA ASP A 24 13.79 10.04 1.33
C ASP A 24 13.13 8.88 2.11
N ILE A 25 11.81 8.70 1.99
CA ILE A 25 11.10 7.56 2.60
C ILE A 25 11.58 6.25 2.01
N VAL A 26 11.67 6.14 0.68
CA VAL A 26 12.11 4.92 0.02
C VAL A 26 13.58 4.63 0.31
N ARG A 27 14.44 5.66 0.33
CA ARG A 27 15.88 5.52 0.62
C ARG A 27 16.14 5.09 2.07
N ASN A 28 15.35 5.60 3.02
CA ASN A 28 15.54 5.34 4.45
C ASN A 28 14.64 4.21 4.97
N ALA A 29 13.91 3.52 4.09
CA ALA A 29 13.07 2.39 4.45
C ALA A 29 13.93 1.23 4.98
N ALA A 30 13.78 0.90 6.27
CA ALA A 30 14.36 -0.32 6.82
C ALA A 30 13.67 -1.55 6.19
N PRO A 31 14.39 -2.66 5.93
CA PRO A 31 13.77 -3.89 5.46
C PRO A 31 12.69 -4.34 6.45
N PRO A 32 11.61 -5.00 5.99
CA PRO A 32 10.56 -5.48 6.87
C PRO A 32 11.19 -6.30 8.00
N LYS A 33 10.90 -5.94 9.25
CA LYS A 33 11.37 -6.68 10.43
C LYS A 33 10.74 -8.07 10.38
N MET A 34 11.48 -9.05 9.86
CA MET A 34 11.12 -10.45 10.06
C MET A 34 11.14 -10.71 11.57
N PRO A 35 10.07 -11.29 12.17
CA PRO A 35 10.13 -11.69 13.57
C PRO A 35 11.31 -12.66 13.73
N PRO A 36 12.11 -12.56 14.80
CA PRO A 36 13.29 -13.39 14.98
C PRO A 36 12.85 -14.86 14.95
N GLY A 37 13.21 -15.54 13.86
CA GLY A 37 12.98 -16.96 13.68
C GLY A 37 13.61 -17.71 14.83
N ILE A 38 12.79 -18.52 15.48
CA ILE A 38 13.15 -19.40 16.59
C ILE A 38 14.32 -20.28 16.12
N LEU A 39 15.53 -19.99 16.58
CA LEU A 39 16.66 -20.91 16.51
C LEU A 39 16.35 -22.06 17.48
N ALA A 40 15.60 -23.05 17.00
CA ALA A 40 15.44 -24.31 17.70
C ALA A 40 16.79 -25.04 17.70
N ALA A 41 17.58 -24.79 18.73
CA ALA A 41 18.70 -25.62 19.11
C ALA A 41 18.16 -27.05 19.35
N LEU A 42 18.45 -27.95 18.43
CA LEU A 42 18.23 -29.39 18.61
C LEU A 42 19.26 -29.89 19.63
N ALA A 43 18.92 -29.74 20.91
CA ALA A 43 19.49 -30.51 21.98
C ALA A 43 19.12 -31.99 21.79
N LEU A 44 20.09 -32.88 21.89
CA LEU A 44 19.86 -34.33 22.01
C LEU A 44 18.87 -34.58 23.14
N PHE A 45 17.69 -35.09 22.83
CA PHE A 45 16.71 -35.56 23.81
C PHE A 45 16.32 -37.02 23.48
N PRO A 46 16.30 -37.91 24.48
CA PRO A 46 16.18 -39.35 24.30
C PRO A 46 14.76 -39.77 23.90
N LEU A 47 14.68 -40.91 23.20
CA LEU A 47 13.44 -41.53 22.73
C LEU A 47 12.56 -42.00 23.91
N ALA A 48 11.53 -41.24 24.24
CA ALA A 48 10.36 -41.73 24.98
C ALA A 48 9.11 -41.20 24.27
N GLY A 49 8.29 -42.13 23.75
CA GLY A 49 7.14 -41.82 22.91
C GLY A 49 6.04 -41.07 23.65
N CYS A 50 5.50 -40.04 23.01
CA CYS A 50 4.27 -39.36 23.41
C CYS A 50 3.29 -39.34 22.23
N THR A 51 2.06 -39.75 22.49
CA THR A 51 0.94 -39.77 21.54
C THR A 51 0.57 -38.35 21.10
N ARG A 52 0.21 -38.20 19.82
CA ARG A 52 -0.04 -36.93 19.16
C ARG A 52 -1.40 -36.35 19.55
N ALA A 53 -1.40 -35.23 20.27
CA ALA A 53 -2.59 -34.39 20.42
C ALA A 53 -2.97 -33.76 19.06
N PRO A 54 -4.27 -33.60 18.72
CA PRO A 54 -4.67 -32.87 17.53
C PRO A 54 -4.27 -31.39 17.65
N SER A 55 -3.59 -30.90 16.61
CA SER A 55 -3.16 -29.50 16.51
C SER A 55 -4.37 -28.55 16.51
N PRO A 56 -4.31 -27.41 17.22
CA PRO A 56 -5.28 -26.35 16.99
C PRO A 56 -5.11 -25.85 15.55
N THR A 57 -6.20 -25.85 14.78
CA THR A 57 -6.25 -25.27 13.44
C THR A 57 -5.86 -23.80 13.54
N ALA A 58 -4.66 -23.46 13.08
CA ALA A 58 -4.27 -22.06 12.92
C ALA A 58 -5.27 -21.38 11.96
N PRO A 59 -5.72 -20.14 12.23
CA PRO A 59 -6.51 -19.39 11.27
C PRO A 59 -5.69 -19.20 9.97
N PRO A 60 -6.33 -19.11 8.80
CA PRO A 60 -5.61 -18.84 7.56
C PRO A 60 -4.85 -17.52 7.70
N MET A 61 -3.54 -17.55 7.40
CA MET A 61 -2.74 -16.35 7.25
C MET A 61 -3.37 -15.49 6.13
N PRO A 62 -3.35 -14.14 6.22
CA PRO A 62 -3.69 -13.31 5.08
C PRO A 62 -2.76 -13.67 3.90
N PRO A 63 -3.21 -13.55 2.64
CA PRO A 63 -2.36 -13.86 1.50
C PRO A 63 -1.08 -13.01 1.56
N SER A 64 0.07 -13.66 1.73
CA SER A 64 1.37 -13.02 1.59
C SER A 64 1.44 -12.41 0.20
N PHE A 65 1.46 -11.08 0.11
CA PHE A 65 1.75 -10.40 -1.14
C PHE A 65 3.08 -10.92 -1.70
N PRO A 66 3.15 -11.29 -3.00
CA PRO A 66 4.40 -11.69 -3.61
C PRO A 66 5.42 -10.55 -3.48
N ALA A 67 6.65 -10.89 -3.12
CA ALA A 67 7.75 -9.94 -3.07
C ALA A 67 7.88 -9.23 -4.44
N PRO A 68 8.16 -7.92 -4.47
CA PRO A 68 8.26 -7.18 -5.73
C PRO A 68 9.37 -7.76 -6.62
N PRO A 69 9.15 -7.86 -7.94
CA PRO A 69 10.16 -8.36 -8.87
C PRO A 69 11.41 -7.44 -8.88
N PRO A 70 12.60 -7.99 -9.18
CA PRO A 70 13.83 -7.21 -9.24
C PRO A 70 13.74 -6.12 -10.32
N ALA A 71 14.28 -4.94 -10.00
CA ALA A 71 14.23 -3.74 -10.84
C ALA A 71 14.94 -3.94 -12.19
N SER A 72 14.19 -4.32 -13.22
CA SER A 72 14.52 -4.11 -14.63
C SER A 72 13.22 -4.00 -15.42
N ALA A 73 13.06 -2.87 -16.12
CA ALA A 73 11.83 -2.36 -16.73
C ALA A 73 10.64 -2.34 -15.75
N ALA A 74 10.54 -1.26 -14.97
CA ALA A 74 9.39 -1.04 -14.10
C ALA A 74 8.11 -1.03 -14.95
N SER A 75 7.41 -2.17 -14.97
CA SER A 75 6.09 -2.28 -15.54
C SER A 75 5.15 -1.46 -14.66
N VAL A 76 4.24 -0.73 -15.28
CA VAL A 76 3.23 0.04 -14.55
C VAL A 76 2.42 -0.94 -13.68
N PRO A 77 2.34 -0.73 -12.36
CA PRO A 77 1.57 -1.61 -11.48
C PRO A 77 0.13 -1.78 -11.95
N GLY A 78 -0.36 -3.02 -11.95
CA GLY A 78 -1.75 -3.33 -12.32
C GLY A 78 -2.75 -2.81 -11.29
N PHE A 79 -3.78 -2.06 -11.72
CA PHE A 79 -4.77 -1.55 -10.77
C PHE A 79 -5.48 -2.70 -10.05
N ARG A 80 -5.97 -3.71 -10.79
CA ARG A 80 -6.79 -4.78 -10.20
C ARG A 80 -5.99 -5.74 -9.32
N GLN A 81 -4.73 -5.97 -9.65
CA GLN A 81 -3.90 -7.01 -9.03
C GLN A 81 -2.96 -6.46 -7.95
N GLU A 82 -2.50 -5.21 -8.07
CA GLU A 82 -1.49 -4.64 -7.18
C GLU A 82 -2.04 -3.48 -6.35
N ILE A 83 -2.77 -2.53 -6.97
CA ILE A 83 -3.20 -1.31 -6.27
C ILE A 83 -4.49 -1.52 -5.47
N PHE A 84 -5.53 -2.02 -6.12
CA PHE A 84 -6.87 -2.09 -5.54
C PHE A 84 -6.97 -3.06 -4.36
N PRO A 85 -6.37 -4.27 -4.36
CA PRO A 85 -6.45 -5.16 -3.21
C PRO A 85 -5.89 -4.52 -1.93
N TRP A 86 -4.79 -3.77 -2.05
CA TRP A 86 -4.20 -3.07 -0.92
C TRP A 86 -5.09 -1.92 -0.43
N ILE A 87 -5.64 -1.10 -1.33
CA ILE A 87 -6.59 -0.02 -0.96
C ILE A 87 -7.85 -0.58 -0.31
N LEU A 88 -8.38 -1.68 -0.86
CA LEU A 88 -9.55 -2.36 -0.34
C LEU A 88 -9.33 -2.77 1.11
N GLU A 89 -8.19 -3.40 1.41
CA GLU A 89 -7.87 -3.89 2.75
C GLU A 89 -7.54 -2.76 3.74
N ASN A 90 -6.83 -1.72 3.31
CA ASN A 90 -6.22 -0.74 4.23
C ASN A 90 -6.96 0.61 4.30
N CYS A 91 -7.81 0.93 3.33
CA CYS A 91 -8.42 2.26 3.22
C CYS A 91 -9.94 2.24 3.28
N THR A 92 -10.60 1.26 2.67
CA THR A 92 -12.06 1.29 2.48
C THR A 92 -12.86 1.08 3.75
N TRP A 93 -12.28 0.57 4.83
CA TRP A 93 -12.95 0.48 6.13
C TRP A 93 -13.47 1.86 6.58
N CYS A 94 -12.61 2.88 6.47
CA CYS A 94 -12.94 4.27 6.75
C CYS A 94 -13.51 4.98 5.52
N HIS A 95 -12.99 4.72 4.31
CA HIS A 95 -13.35 5.43 3.08
C HIS A 95 -14.38 4.69 2.21
N LYS A 96 -15.50 4.29 2.84
CA LYS A 96 -16.67 3.71 2.15
C LYS A 96 -17.96 4.50 2.44
N PRO A 97 -18.99 4.36 1.59
CA PRO A 97 -20.32 4.89 1.84
C PRO A 97 -20.88 4.43 3.19
N GLY A 98 -21.56 5.34 3.88
CA GLY A 98 -22.18 5.05 5.17
C GLY A 98 -21.25 5.06 6.38
N THR A 99 -19.93 5.20 6.20
CA THR A 99 -18.98 5.38 7.32
C THR A 99 -18.83 6.87 7.67
N PRO A 100 -19.09 7.32 8.91
CA PRO A 100 -18.99 8.74 9.27
C PRO A 100 -17.55 9.30 9.23
N SER A 101 -16.54 8.43 9.35
CA SER A 101 -15.11 8.77 9.33
C SER A 101 -14.55 9.06 7.93
N ASN A 102 -15.35 8.95 6.86
CA ASN A 102 -14.87 8.99 5.48
C ASN A 102 -14.60 10.39 4.94
N ALA A 103 -15.09 11.45 5.61
CA ALA A 103 -15.03 12.84 5.16
C ALA A 103 -15.56 13.08 3.73
N GLY A 104 -16.52 12.26 3.27
CA GLY A 104 -17.03 12.30 1.90
C GLY A 104 -16.09 11.70 0.84
N ILE A 105 -14.99 11.09 1.25
CA ILE A 105 -14.02 10.43 0.36
C ILE A 105 -14.35 8.93 0.30
N PHE A 106 -14.51 8.42 -0.91
CA PHE A 106 -14.79 7.01 -1.19
C PHE A 106 -13.64 6.43 -2.00
N LEU A 107 -13.27 5.16 -1.77
CA LEU A 107 -12.14 4.50 -2.44
C LEU A 107 -12.50 3.07 -2.89
N GLU A 108 -13.77 2.81 -3.24
CA GLU A 108 -14.27 1.47 -3.58
C GLU A 108 -14.20 1.15 -5.08
N THR A 109 -13.98 2.17 -5.92
CA THR A 109 -13.94 2.02 -7.38
C THR A 109 -12.70 2.66 -7.97
N HIS A 110 -12.28 2.19 -9.14
CA HIS A 110 -11.18 2.79 -9.90
C HIS A 110 -11.38 4.29 -10.10
N ALA A 111 -12.58 4.71 -10.52
CA ALA A 111 -12.89 6.13 -10.78
C ALA A 111 -12.71 7.01 -9.54
N GLN A 112 -13.11 6.52 -8.37
CA GLN A 112 -12.96 7.26 -7.11
C GLN A 112 -11.49 7.37 -6.69
N ILE A 113 -10.73 6.27 -6.76
CA ILE A 113 -9.31 6.25 -6.42
C ILE A 113 -8.52 7.12 -7.41
N LYS A 114 -8.84 7.01 -8.70
CA LYS A 114 -8.24 7.82 -9.76
C LYS A 114 -8.53 9.30 -9.55
N ALA A 115 -9.71 9.69 -9.11
CA ALA A 115 -10.00 11.09 -8.81
C ALA A 115 -9.07 11.65 -7.73
N ALA A 116 -8.86 10.91 -6.63
CA ALA A 116 -7.94 11.28 -5.56
C ALA A 116 -6.45 11.26 -5.99
N ALA A 117 -6.11 10.41 -6.96
CA ALA A 117 -4.80 10.41 -7.58
C ALA A 117 -4.58 11.64 -8.48
N ASP A 118 -5.56 11.95 -9.34
CA ASP A 118 -5.49 13.01 -10.33
C ASP A 118 -5.49 14.41 -9.67
N ASP A 119 -6.17 14.58 -8.53
CA ASP A 119 -6.13 15.81 -7.73
C ASP A 119 -4.96 15.89 -6.74
N GLY A 120 -4.17 14.82 -6.64
CA GLY A 120 -2.97 14.71 -5.79
C GLY A 120 -3.26 14.45 -4.30
N SER A 121 -4.52 14.41 -3.88
CA SER A 121 -4.90 14.24 -2.47
C SER A 121 -4.51 12.87 -1.91
N LEU A 122 -4.46 11.82 -2.75
CA LEU A 122 -4.09 10.47 -2.34
C LEU A 122 -2.69 10.44 -1.73
N ILE A 123 -1.68 10.88 -2.46
CA ILE A 123 -0.29 10.88 -1.98
C ILE A 123 -0.07 11.98 -0.94
N ALA A 124 -0.69 13.16 -1.10
CA ALA A 124 -0.54 14.25 -0.14
C ALA A 124 -1.02 13.85 1.26
N SER A 125 -2.15 13.15 1.37
CA SER A 125 -2.68 12.68 2.65
C SER A 125 -1.81 11.59 3.27
N ILE A 126 -1.24 10.71 2.47
CA ILE A 126 -0.31 9.67 2.94
C ILE A 126 0.99 10.30 3.46
N LEU A 127 1.48 11.34 2.80
CA LEU A 127 2.73 12.02 3.12
C LEU A 127 2.58 13.19 4.11
N GLU A 128 1.39 13.43 4.64
CA GLU A 128 1.18 14.50 5.60
C GLU A 128 2.10 14.31 6.83
N PRO A 129 2.92 15.32 7.19
CA PRO A 129 3.83 15.22 8.35
C PRO A 129 3.14 15.20 9.70
N ASP A 130 1.95 15.79 9.81
CA ASP A 130 1.18 15.78 11.04
C ASP A 130 0.59 14.38 11.30
N PRO A 131 1.00 13.67 12.36
CA PRO A 131 0.52 12.31 12.64
C PRO A 131 -0.99 12.24 12.92
N GLU A 132 -1.63 13.38 13.22
CA GLU A 132 -3.08 13.49 13.41
C GLU A 132 -3.85 13.59 12.09
N LYS A 133 -3.17 13.98 11.00
CA LYS A 133 -3.79 14.24 9.68
C LYS A 133 -3.34 13.27 8.60
N THR A 134 -2.22 12.58 8.80
CA THR A 134 -1.75 11.55 7.87
C THR A 134 -2.75 10.40 7.73
N MET A 135 -2.77 9.80 6.54
CA MET A 135 -3.61 8.67 6.21
C MET A 135 -2.75 7.45 5.84
N PRO A 136 -2.97 6.28 6.47
CA PRO A 136 -3.87 6.03 7.59
C PRO A 136 -3.49 6.81 8.86
N PRO A 137 -4.44 7.11 9.77
CA PRO A 137 -4.17 7.90 10.98
C PRO A 137 -3.26 7.15 11.96
N VAL A 138 -1.96 7.39 11.84
CA VAL A 138 -0.92 6.75 12.67
C VAL A 138 -1.06 7.11 14.14
N ALA A 139 -1.57 8.32 14.46
CA ALA A 139 -1.90 8.72 15.83
C ALA A 139 -2.96 7.82 16.49
N ARG A 140 -3.77 7.11 15.69
CA ARG A 140 -4.76 6.12 16.16
C ARG A 140 -4.22 4.69 16.18
N GLY A 141 -2.92 4.51 15.99
CA GLY A 141 -2.26 3.20 16.02
C GLY A 141 -2.41 2.38 14.75
N LEU A 142 -2.78 2.99 13.62
CA LEU A 142 -2.74 2.33 12.32
C LEU A 142 -1.34 2.40 11.71
N ASP A 143 -0.95 1.34 11.00
CA ASP A 143 0.33 1.30 10.31
C ASP A 143 0.36 2.30 9.13
N PRO A 144 1.49 2.98 8.91
CA PRO A 144 1.66 3.83 7.74
C PRO A 144 1.72 3.00 6.46
N VAL A 145 1.48 3.65 5.32
CA VAL A 145 1.66 3.01 4.01
C VAL A 145 3.12 2.57 3.86
N PRO A 146 3.39 1.28 3.55
CA PRO A 146 4.75 0.81 3.41
C PRO A 146 5.43 1.47 2.20
N PRO A 147 6.74 1.78 2.26
CA PRO A 147 7.44 2.49 1.19
C PRO A 147 7.34 1.82 -0.18
N ALA A 148 7.28 0.48 -0.24
CA ALA A 148 7.10 -0.27 -1.48
C ALA A 148 5.72 0.00 -2.13
N MET A 149 4.65 0.02 -1.33
CA MET A 149 3.31 0.34 -1.82
C MET A 149 3.22 1.80 -2.25
N LEU A 150 3.86 2.71 -1.50
CA LEU A 150 3.91 4.12 -1.85
C LEU A 150 4.60 4.34 -3.20
N LEU A 151 5.67 3.58 -3.50
CA LEU A 151 6.31 3.57 -4.81
C LEU A 151 5.39 3.01 -5.90
N GLN A 152 4.67 1.91 -5.64
CA GLN A 152 3.69 1.35 -6.60
C GLN A 152 2.58 2.35 -6.92
N LEU A 153 2.02 3.03 -5.90
CA LEU A 153 1.04 4.09 -6.09
C LEU A 153 1.62 5.21 -6.96
N GLN A 154 2.83 5.69 -6.67
CA GLN A 154 3.44 6.77 -7.46
C GLN A 154 3.66 6.34 -8.92
N LEU A 155 4.19 5.15 -9.17
CA LEU A 155 4.40 4.63 -10.53
C LEU A 155 3.07 4.48 -11.30
N TRP A 156 2.01 4.02 -10.63
CA TRP A 156 0.68 3.92 -11.21
C TRP A 156 0.09 5.30 -11.54
N ILE A 157 0.24 6.28 -10.65
CA ILE A 157 -0.19 7.68 -10.86
C ILE A 157 0.58 8.33 -12.01
N ASP A 158 1.89 8.16 -12.06
CA ASP A 158 2.77 8.71 -13.11
C ASP A 158 2.43 8.12 -14.49
N ALA A 159 1.88 6.91 -14.53
CA ALA A 159 1.36 6.28 -15.74
C ALA A 159 -0.06 6.72 -16.13
N GLY A 160 -0.66 7.67 -15.38
CA GLY A 160 -2.02 8.18 -15.61
C GLY A 160 -3.12 7.40 -14.90
N ALA A 161 -2.76 6.57 -13.90
CA ALA A 161 -3.69 5.76 -13.12
C ALA A 161 -4.59 4.84 -13.97
N PRO A 162 -4.03 3.97 -14.84
CA PRO A 162 -4.82 3.09 -15.71
C PRO A 162 -5.63 2.04 -14.93
N GLU A 163 -6.74 1.57 -15.49
CA GLU A 163 -7.54 0.45 -14.96
C GLU A 163 -7.12 -0.87 -15.66
N ASN A 164 -5.84 -1.23 -15.54
CA ASN A 164 -5.23 -2.43 -16.13
C ASN A 164 -5.30 -3.67 -15.22
#